data_AF-A0A6V8MXB7-F1
#
_entry.id   AF-A0A6V8MXB7-F1
#
_cell.length_a   1.000
_cell.length_b   1.000
_cell.length_c   1.000
_cell.angle_alpha   90.00
_cell.angle_beta   90.00
_cell.angle_gamma   90.00
#
_symmetry.space_group_name_H-M   'P 1'
#
loop_
_entity.id
_entity.type
_entity.pdbx_description
1 polymer ?
#
loop_
_entity_poly.entity_id
_entity_poly.type
_entity_poly.pdbx_seq_one_letter_code
_entity_poly.pdbx_strand_id
1 'polypeptide(L)'
;MLDELHRYLVNEFRGGRNVVIIIDEAQNMPVDTLENLRMLSNIETSKEKLIQIVFSAQPEFEKTLNLHELKQLKQRVSVKAVISPLDPASGVAYIRSRLTKAAVVDSVPFTAAALKDIVRIAQGIPRIINILCDNCLINAYGCGEKVVSAAMVRSVAREFGIKGCQSFGLAIAAAVVALFAVCGLSFYQFPHSIEPSRFSTAPVTKVVVAEKPVRPPVPQAYIERVVQRGDTLAKLVTQVYGRADKGTMLLVKKANPSITDENVIVEGGRLRFPKVVGP
;
A
#
# COMPACT_ATOMS: atom_id res chain seq x y z
N MET A 1 -5.88 -24.26 -33.14
CA MET A 1 -6.27 -23.05 -32.38
C MET A 1 -5.11 -22.50 -31.56
N LEU A 2 -4.50 -23.25 -30.63
CA LEU A 2 -3.33 -22.80 -29.86
C LEU A 2 -2.11 -22.43 -30.74
N ASP A 3 -1.81 -23.21 -31.78
CA ASP A 3 -0.70 -22.92 -32.70
C ASP A 3 -0.94 -21.68 -33.58
N GLU A 4 -2.20 -21.34 -33.80
CA GLU A 4 -2.59 -20.15 -34.54
C GLU A 4 -2.44 -18.91 -33.67
N LEU A 5 -2.89 -18.99 -32.42
CA LEU A 5 -2.62 -17.97 -31.40
C LEU A 5 -1.12 -17.78 -31.20
N HIS A 6 -0.33 -18.86 -31.09
CA HIS A 6 1.11 -18.78 -30.96
C HIS A 6 1.76 -18.05 -32.15
N ARG A 7 1.40 -18.42 -33.39
CA ARG A 7 1.89 -17.73 -34.59
C ARG A 7 1.52 -16.26 -34.61
N TYR A 8 0.29 -15.93 -34.21
CA TYR A 8 -0.15 -14.55 -34.08
C TYR A 8 0.70 -13.77 -33.07
N LEU A 9 0.88 -14.29 -31.85
CA LEU A 9 1.68 -13.66 -30.79
C LEU A 9 3.15 -13.46 -31.23
N VAL A 10 3.74 -14.44 -31.92
CA VAL A 10 5.10 -14.31 -32.47
C VAL A 10 5.18 -13.23 -33.54
N ASN A 11 4.16 -13.09 -34.39
CA ASN A 11 4.15 -12.06 -35.42
C ASN A 11 4.00 -10.65 -34.83
N GLU A 12 3.14 -10.49 -33.82
CA GLU A 12 3.00 -9.23 -33.08
C GLU A 12 4.30 -8.84 -32.39
N PHE A 13 4.95 -9.80 -31.73
CA PHE A 13 6.23 -9.59 -31.08
C PHE A 13 7.33 -9.20 -32.07
N ARG A 14 7.41 -9.87 -33.24
CA ARG A 14 8.33 -9.49 -34.33
C ARG A 14 8.05 -8.07 -34.87
N GLY A 15 6.79 -7.63 -34.79
CA GLY A 15 6.40 -6.25 -35.09
C GLY A 15 6.68 -5.24 -33.99
N GLY A 16 7.37 -5.65 -32.91
CA GLY A 16 7.68 -4.80 -31.75
C GLY A 16 6.48 -4.51 -30.84
N ARG A 17 5.40 -5.30 -30.95
CA ARG A 17 4.18 -5.12 -30.15
C ARG A 17 4.06 -6.23 -29.11
N ASN A 18 3.71 -5.84 -27.89
CA ASN A 18 3.44 -6.77 -26.80
C ASN A 18 1.93 -6.95 -26.64
N VAL A 19 1.47 -8.19 -26.60
CA VAL A 19 0.06 -8.51 -26.40
C VAL A 19 -0.25 -8.57 -24.91
N VAL A 20 -1.22 -7.77 -24.49
CA VAL A 20 -1.70 -7.72 -23.10
C VAL A 20 -3.13 -8.24 -23.03
N ILE A 21 -3.37 -9.25 -22.19
CA ILE A 21 -4.71 -9.71 -21.82
C ILE A 21 -5.06 -9.07 -20.49
N ILE A 22 -6.13 -8.26 -20.47
CA ILE A 22 -6.69 -7.70 -19.24
C ILE A 22 -7.98 -8.46 -18.92
N ILE A 23 -8.04 -9.02 -17.72
CA ILE A 23 -9.17 -9.78 -17.22
C ILE A 23 -9.74 -9.00 -16.03
N ASP A 24 -10.93 -8.44 -16.21
CA ASP A 24 -11.64 -7.74 -15.14
C ASP A 24 -12.57 -8.70 -14.38
N GLU A 25 -12.81 -8.38 -13.10
CA GLU A 25 -13.61 -9.20 -12.19
C GLU A 25 -13.18 -10.69 -12.15
N ALA A 26 -11.87 -10.95 -12.16
CA ALA A 26 -11.32 -12.30 -12.32
C ALA A 26 -11.75 -13.29 -11.22
N GLN A 27 -12.26 -12.81 -10.08
CA GLN A 27 -12.86 -13.66 -9.04
C GLN A 27 -14.08 -14.44 -9.53
N ASN A 28 -14.73 -14.01 -10.61
CA ASN A 28 -15.89 -14.70 -11.20
C ASN A 28 -15.48 -15.80 -12.19
N MET A 29 -14.19 -15.96 -12.48
CA MET A 29 -13.73 -17.00 -13.41
C MET A 29 -13.75 -18.38 -12.76
N PRO A 30 -14.27 -19.42 -13.45
CA PRO A 30 -14.15 -20.79 -13.00
C PRO A 30 -12.68 -21.23 -12.88
N VAL A 31 -12.39 -22.08 -11.90
CA VAL A 31 -11.04 -22.62 -11.62
C VAL A 31 -10.43 -23.27 -12.87
N ASP A 32 -11.21 -24.06 -13.61
CA ASP A 32 -10.74 -24.72 -14.83
C ASP A 32 -10.30 -23.72 -15.91
N THR A 33 -10.96 -22.56 -15.98
CA THR A 33 -10.57 -21.51 -16.95
C THR A 33 -9.30 -20.81 -16.52
N LEU A 34 -9.11 -20.59 -15.22
CA LEU A 34 -7.87 -20.05 -14.66
C LEU A 34 -6.68 -21.01 -14.88
N GLU A 35 -6.91 -22.32 -14.77
CA GLU A 35 -5.89 -23.32 -15.12
C GLU A 35 -5.53 -23.30 -16.61
N ASN A 36 -6.50 -23.06 -17.49
CA ASN A 36 -6.19 -22.89 -18.92
C ASN A 36 -5.31 -21.66 -19.20
N LEU A 37 -5.42 -20.59 -18.39
CA LEU A 37 -4.52 -19.43 -18.50
C LEU A 37 -3.08 -19.76 -18.14
N ARG A 38 -2.84 -20.77 -17.31
CA ARG A 38 -1.48 -21.28 -17.02
C ARG A 38 -0.78 -21.74 -18.29
N MET A 39 -1.51 -22.44 -19.17
CA MET A 39 -1.00 -22.93 -20.45
C MET A 39 -0.63 -21.78 -21.38
N LEU A 40 -1.46 -20.74 -21.42
CA LEU A 40 -1.21 -19.54 -22.23
C LEU A 40 -0.06 -18.69 -21.70
N SER A 41 0.07 -18.56 -20.39
CA SER A 41 1.19 -17.87 -19.76
C SER A 41 2.54 -18.55 -20.02
N ASN A 42 2.56 -19.80 -20.51
CA ASN A 42 3.78 -20.53 -20.86
C ASN A 42 4.28 -20.23 -22.28
N ILE A 43 3.56 -19.41 -23.04
CA ILE A 43 3.93 -19.05 -24.39
C ILE A 43 5.04 -17.99 -24.31
N GLU A 44 6.27 -18.47 -24.36
CA GLU A 44 7.50 -17.68 -24.30
C GLU A 44 8.35 -18.00 -25.54
N THR A 45 9.10 -17.01 -26.04
CA THR A 45 10.27 -17.30 -26.87
C THR A 45 11.44 -17.67 -25.95
N SER A 46 12.56 -18.14 -26.51
CA SER A 46 13.78 -18.43 -25.75
C SER A 46 14.35 -17.25 -24.96
N LYS A 47 13.82 -16.04 -25.12
CA LYS A 47 14.31 -14.82 -24.47
C LYS A 47 13.22 -13.96 -23.83
N GLU A 48 11.97 -13.99 -24.32
CA GLU A 48 10.93 -13.05 -23.88
C GLU A 48 9.53 -13.67 -23.83
N LYS A 49 8.72 -13.20 -22.87
CA LYS A 49 7.31 -13.57 -22.75
C LYS A 49 6.50 -12.92 -23.87
N LEU A 50 5.79 -13.73 -24.65
CA LEU A 50 4.98 -13.26 -25.78
C LEU A 50 3.63 -12.66 -25.36
N ILE A 51 3.23 -12.91 -24.11
CA ILE A 51 1.93 -12.47 -23.59
C ILE A 51 2.05 -11.99 -22.14
N GLN A 52 1.42 -10.86 -21.85
CA GLN A 52 1.29 -10.33 -20.50
C GLN A 52 -0.17 -10.42 -20.05
N ILE A 53 -0.42 -11.00 -18.88
CA ILE A 53 -1.77 -11.15 -18.33
C ILE A 53 -1.89 -10.26 -17.10
N VAL A 54 -2.93 -9.43 -17.07
CA VAL A 54 -3.28 -8.55 -15.95
C VAL A 54 -4.64 -8.96 -15.40
N PHE A 55 -4.65 -9.38 -14.15
CA PHE A 55 -5.88 -9.66 -13.41
C PHE A 55 -6.30 -8.42 -12.62
N SER A 56 -7.53 -7.95 -12.86
CA SER A 56 -8.27 -7.05 -11.98
C SER A 56 -9.34 -7.89 -11.27
N ALA A 57 -9.34 -7.87 -9.95
CA ALA A 57 -10.22 -8.71 -9.16
C ALA A 57 -10.44 -8.16 -7.75
N GLN A 58 -11.48 -8.66 -7.09
CA GLN A 58 -11.76 -8.36 -5.69
C GLN A 58 -10.82 -9.14 -4.74
N PRO A 59 -10.65 -8.71 -3.47
CA PRO A 59 -9.72 -9.35 -2.52
C PRO A 59 -9.95 -10.85 -2.31
N GLU A 60 -11.17 -11.35 -2.52
CA GLU A 60 -11.54 -12.77 -2.42
C GLU A 60 -10.79 -13.62 -3.46
N PHE A 61 -10.38 -13.04 -4.59
CA PHE A 61 -9.61 -13.74 -5.61
C PHE A 61 -8.29 -14.30 -5.09
N GLU A 62 -7.71 -13.66 -4.06
CA GLU A 62 -6.50 -14.18 -3.42
C GLU A 62 -6.76 -15.55 -2.76
N LYS A 63 -7.96 -15.78 -2.23
CA LYS A 63 -8.34 -17.09 -1.68
C LYS A 63 -8.44 -18.12 -2.80
N THR A 64 -9.04 -17.75 -3.94
CA THR A 64 -9.11 -18.60 -5.14
C THR A 64 -7.71 -18.97 -5.64
N LEU A 65 -6.79 -18.02 -5.77
CA LEU A 65 -5.41 -18.29 -6.18
C LEU A 65 -4.62 -19.16 -5.18
N ASN A 66 -5.06 -19.25 -3.93
CA ASN A 66 -4.46 -20.11 -2.90
C ASN A 66 -4.96 -21.55 -2.94
N LEU A 67 -5.96 -21.86 -3.77
CA LEU A 67 -6.43 -23.22 -3.99
C LEU A 67 -5.29 -24.11 -4.50
N HIS A 68 -5.34 -25.39 -4.16
CA HIS A 68 -4.29 -26.33 -4.51
C HIS A 68 -4.15 -26.47 -6.02
N GLU A 69 -5.28 -26.49 -6.75
CA GLU A 69 -5.31 -26.58 -8.21
C GLU A 69 -4.56 -25.42 -8.85
N LEU A 70 -4.71 -24.19 -8.32
CA LEU A 70 -4.16 -22.96 -8.89
C LEU A 70 -2.75 -22.59 -8.39
N LYS A 71 -2.10 -23.46 -7.62
CA LYS A 71 -0.77 -23.21 -7.06
C LYS A 71 0.26 -22.85 -8.14
N GLN A 72 0.18 -23.50 -9.30
CA GLN A 72 1.08 -23.25 -10.42
C GLN A 72 0.82 -21.90 -11.09
N LEU A 73 -0.45 -21.52 -11.27
CA LEU A 73 -0.82 -20.20 -11.78
C LEU A 73 -0.35 -19.10 -10.83
N LYS A 74 -0.57 -19.27 -9.52
CA LYS A 74 -0.14 -18.31 -8.49
C LYS A 74 1.36 -18.06 -8.51
N GLN A 75 2.18 -19.10 -8.72
CA GLN A 75 3.64 -18.96 -8.84
C GLN A 75 4.09 -18.09 -10.02
N ARG A 76 3.24 -17.92 -11.05
CA ARG A 76 3.53 -17.10 -12.23
C ARG A 76 3.13 -15.64 -12.06
N VAL A 77 2.35 -15.31 -11.03
CA VAL A 77 1.98 -13.92 -10.69
C VAL A 77 3.23 -13.21 -10.17
N SER A 78 3.85 -12.41 -11.04
CA SER A 78 5.13 -11.75 -10.75
C SER A 78 4.96 -10.44 -9.98
N VAL A 79 3.81 -9.78 -10.14
CA VAL A 79 3.50 -8.49 -9.50
C VAL A 79 2.09 -8.57 -8.93
N LYS A 80 1.94 -8.10 -7.69
CA LYS A 80 0.66 -7.90 -7.03
C LYS A 80 0.59 -6.46 -6.55
N ALA A 81 -0.43 -5.74 -7.00
CA ALA A 81 -0.75 -4.41 -6.51
C ALA A 81 -2.15 -4.44 -5.88
N VAL A 82 -2.33 -3.72 -4.77
CA VAL A 82 -3.62 -3.57 -4.10
C VAL A 82 -3.97 -2.09 -4.09
N ILE A 83 -5.11 -1.75 -4.67
CA ILE A 83 -5.60 -0.37 -4.70
C ILE A 83 -6.23 -0.08 -3.33
N SER A 84 -5.58 0.80 -2.57
CA SER A 84 -6.09 1.26 -1.28
C SER A 84 -7.05 2.44 -1.44
N PRO A 85 -7.95 2.70 -0.48
CA PRO A 85 -8.73 3.93 -0.47
C PRO A 85 -7.84 5.17 -0.51
N LEU A 86 -8.35 6.25 -1.11
CA LEU A 86 -7.62 7.51 -1.23
C LEU A 86 -7.40 8.13 0.14
N ASP A 87 -6.19 8.63 0.41
CA ASP A 87 -5.95 9.47 1.57
C ASP A 87 -6.73 10.79 1.45
N PRO A 88 -6.90 11.56 2.55
CA PRO A 88 -7.67 12.80 2.53
C PRO A 88 -7.22 13.82 1.47
N ALA A 89 -5.91 13.94 1.20
CA ALA A 89 -5.40 14.88 0.21
C ALA A 89 -5.68 14.38 -1.21
N SER A 90 -5.39 13.10 -1.48
CA SER A 90 -5.68 12.47 -2.78
C SER A 90 -7.18 12.42 -3.08
N GLY A 91 -8.04 12.24 -2.08
CA GLY A 91 -9.50 12.29 -2.26
C GLY A 91 -10.00 13.66 -2.70
N VAL A 92 -9.46 14.75 -2.11
CA VAL A 92 -9.78 16.11 -2.54
C VAL A 92 -9.24 16.39 -3.94
N ALA A 93 -8.01 15.95 -4.24
CA ALA A 93 -7.42 16.06 -5.57
C ALA A 93 -8.23 15.30 -6.63
N TYR A 94 -8.74 14.11 -6.28
CA TYR A 94 -9.62 13.32 -7.12
C TYR A 94 -10.91 14.07 -7.47
N ILE A 95 -11.59 14.65 -6.48
CA ILE A 95 -12.82 15.44 -6.71
C ILE A 95 -12.52 16.61 -7.66
N ARG A 96 -11.44 17.36 -7.41
CA ARG A 96 -11.04 18.49 -8.27
C ARG A 96 -10.75 18.04 -9.71
N SER A 97 -9.95 17.00 -9.88
CA SER A 97 -9.62 16.44 -11.20
C SER A 97 -10.87 16.00 -11.97
N ARG A 98 -11.84 15.39 -11.29
CA ARG A 98 -13.13 14.99 -11.89
C ARG A 98 -13.96 16.20 -12.32
N LEU A 99 -14.04 17.23 -11.48
CA LEU A 99 -14.79 18.45 -11.79
C LEU A 99 -14.18 19.20 -12.98
N THR A 100 -12.85 19.33 -13.05
CA THR A 100 -12.16 19.96 -14.19
C THR A 100 -12.44 19.25 -15.52
N LYS A 101 -12.66 17.92 -15.50
CA LYS A 101 -13.04 17.16 -16.70
C LYS A 101 -14.52 17.32 -17.07
N ALA A 102 -15.38 17.54 -16.10
CA ALA A 102 -16.83 17.61 -16.29
C ALA A 102 -17.33 19.03 -16.61
N ALA A 103 -16.62 20.06 -16.16
CA ALA A 103 -17.04 21.45 -16.29
C ALA A 103 -15.89 22.33 -16.80
N VAL A 104 -16.15 23.14 -17.83
CA VAL A 104 -15.27 24.22 -18.30
C VAL A 104 -15.42 25.42 -17.36
N VAL A 105 -15.25 25.22 -16.05
CA VAL A 105 -15.50 26.26 -15.05
C VAL A 105 -14.34 26.30 -14.06
N ASP A 106 -13.78 27.49 -13.87
CA ASP A 106 -12.63 27.75 -12.99
C ASP A 106 -12.94 27.63 -11.48
N SER A 107 -14.19 27.32 -11.11
CA SER A 107 -14.62 27.28 -9.71
C SER A 107 -15.15 25.89 -9.31
N VAL A 108 -14.58 25.35 -8.23
CA VAL A 108 -15.08 24.15 -7.56
C VAL A 108 -16.40 24.48 -6.85
N PRO A 109 -17.55 23.87 -7.18
CA PRO A 109 -18.86 24.16 -6.57
C PRO A 109 -19.00 23.55 -5.16
N PHE A 110 -17.90 23.46 -4.40
CA PHE A 110 -17.86 22.91 -3.06
C PHE A 110 -16.99 23.78 -2.17
N THR A 111 -17.46 24.05 -0.95
CA THR A 111 -16.62 24.65 0.08
C THR A 111 -15.47 23.69 0.47
N ALA A 112 -14.35 24.24 0.95
CA ALA A 112 -13.23 23.41 1.43
C ALA A 112 -13.65 22.46 2.58
N ALA A 113 -14.61 22.89 3.41
CA ALA A 113 -15.18 22.06 4.47
C ALA A 113 -16.03 20.91 3.90
N ALA A 114 -16.83 21.18 2.86
CA ALA A 114 -17.62 20.14 2.17
C ALA A 114 -16.71 19.07 1.56
N LEU A 115 -15.63 19.46 0.87
CA LEU A 115 -14.67 18.51 0.28
C LEU A 115 -14.04 17.60 1.34
N LYS A 116 -13.64 18.15 2.48
CA LYS A 116 -13.11 17.36 3.60
C LYS A 116 -14.14 16.40 4.17
N ASP A 117 -15.38 16.85 4.34
CA ASP A 117 -16.47 16.00 4.83
C ASP A 117 -16.81 14.87 3.86
N ILE A 118 -16.87 15.14 2.55
CA ILE A 118 -17.13 14.12 1.52
C ILE A 118 -16.07 13.01 1.61
N VAL A 119 -14.79 13.35 1.59
CA VAL A 119 -13.71 12.35 1.59
C VAL A 119 -13.70 11.56 2.90
N ARG A 120 -13.93 12.22 4.03
CA ARG A 120 -14.01 11.59 5.36
C ARG A 120 -15.17 10.61 5.46
N ILE A 121 -16.37 11.01 5.00
CA ILE A 121 -17.58 10.17 5.04
C ILE A 121 -17.43 9.00 4.07
N ALA A 122 -16.87 9.23 2.89
CA ALA A 122 -16.61 8.20 1.89
C ALA A 122 -15.43 7.28 2.23
N GLN A 123 -14.69 7.57 3.30
CA GLN A 123 -13.48 6.83 3.71
C GLN A 123 -12.46 6.69 2.58
N GLY A 124 -12.37 7.70 1.70
CA GLY A 124 -11.46 7.67 0.54
C GLY A 124 -11.91 6.76 -0.62
N ILE A 125 -13.09 6.13 -0.56
CA ILE A 125 -13.57 5.23 -1.63
C ILE A 125 -14.12 6.07 -2.79
N PRO A 126 -13.51 6.03 -4.00
CA PRO A 126 -13.91 6.88 -5.12
C PRO A 126 -15.39 6.75 -5.52
N ARG A 127 -15.93 5.53 -5.48
CA ARG A 127 -17.34 5.27 -5.79
C ARG A 127 -18.28 6.01 -4.82
N ILE A 128 -17.98 5.97 -3.52
CA ILE A 128 -18.80 6.66 -2.51
C ILE A 128 -18.61 8.16 -2.60
N ILE A 129 -17.39 8.64 -2.87
CA ILE A 129 -17.11 10.06 -3.14
C ILE A 129 -18.01 10.57 -4.27
N ASN A 130 -18.06 9.86 -5.40
CA ASN A 130 -18.88 10.27 -6.54
C ASN A 130 -20.36 10.31 -6.19
N ILE A 131 -20.89 9.26 -5.54
CA ILE A 131 -22.30 9.23 -5.11
C ILE A 131 -22.62 10.43 -4.20
N LEU A 132 -21.77 10.75 -3.23
CA LEU A 132 -21.97 11.91 -2.37
C LEU A 132 -21.95 13.23 -3.16
N CYS A 133 -20.95 13.40 -4.03
CA CYS A 133 -20.84 14.60 -4.87
C CYS A 133 -22.06 14.79 -5.75
N ASP A 134 -22.49 13.75 -6.47
CA ASP A 134 -23.62 13.81 -7.40
C ASP A 134 -24.91 14.21 -6.67
N ASN A 135 -25.21 13.57 -5.54
CA ASN A 135 -26.39 13.89 -4.74
C ASN A 135 -26.33 15.29 -4.13
N CYS A 136 -25.14 15.75 -3.69
CA CYS A 136 -24.98 17.11 -3.20
C CYS A 136 -25.21 18.15 -4.31
N LEU A 137 -24.73 17.89 -5.52
CA LEU A 137 -24.93 18.80 -6.66
C LEU A 137 -26.39 18.86 -7.09
N ILE A 138 -27.09 17.72 -7.12
CA ILE A 138 -28.53 17.65 -7.41
C ILE A 138 -29.33 18.43 -6.35
N ASN A 139 -29.01 18.24 -5.07
CA ASN A 139 -29.68 18.93 -3.97
C ASN A 139 -29.43 20.45 -4.02
N ALA A 140 -28.18 20.87 -4.22
CA ALA A 140 -27.83 22.28 -4.38
C ALA A 140 -28.58 22.93 -5.55
N TYR A 141 -28.67 22.25 -6.69
CA TYR A 141 -29.46 22.73 -7.83
C TYR A 141 -30.94 22.88 -7.48
N GLY A 142 -31.55 21.91 -6.79
CA GLY A 142 -32.93 21.97 -6.35
C GLY A 142 -33.22 23.11 -5.36
N CYS A 143 -32.25 23.45 -4.51
CA CYS A 143 -32.33 24.56 -3.55
C CYS A 143 -31.90 25.93 -4.14
N GLY A 144 -31.47 25.99 -5.40
CA GLY A 144 -30.93 27.21 -6.01
C GLY A 144 -29.58 27.65 -5.45
N GLU A 145 -28.86 26.77 -4.74
CA GLU A 145 -27.54 27.04 -4.19
C GLU A 145 -26.44 26.79 -5.25
N LYS A 146 -25.51 27.73 -5.39
CA LYS A 146 -24.37 27.61 -6.33
C LYS A 146 -23.18 26.85 -5.75
N VAL A 147 -23.09 26.72 -4.42
CA VAL A 147 -21.93 26.15 -3.73
C VAL A 147 -22.41 25.18 -2.65
N VAL A 148 -21.93 23.95 -2.70
CA VAL A 148 -22.24 22.91 -1.71
C VAL A 148 -21.51 23.20 -0.40
N SER A 149 -22.28 23.37 0.68
CA SER A 149 -21.80 23.54 2.05
C SER A 149 -21.57 22.21 2.76
N ALA A 150 -20.75 22.22 3.82
CA ALA A 150 -20.55 21.03 4.66
C ALA A 150 -21.84 20.57 5.37
N ALA A 151 -22.77 21.49 5.64
CA ALA A 151 -24.06 21.16 6.24
C ALA A 151 -24.92 20.32 5.27
N MET A 152 -24.94 20.69 3.99
CA MET A 152 -25.63 19.94 2.94
C MET A 152 -25.05 18.53 2.77
N VAL A 153 -23.71 18.41 2.72
CA VAL A 153 -23.03 17.10 2.65
C VAL A 153 -23.46 16.19 3.80
N ARG A 154 -23.49 16.70 5.04
CA ARG A 154 -23.93 15.94 6.21
C ARG A 154 -25.42 15.59 6.16
N SER A 155 -26.25 16.43 5.54
CA SER A 155 -27.67 16.15 5.32
C SER A 155 -27.85 14.99 4.35
N VAL A 156 -27.23 15.07 3.17
CA VAL A 156 -27.24 14.02 2.14
C VAL A 156 -26.68 12.71 2.70
N ALA A 157 -25.53 12.74 3.39
CA ALA A 157 -24.96 11.52 3.96
C ALA A 157 -25.91 10.79 4.95
N ARG A 158 -26.72 11.54 5.72
CA ARG A 158 -27.72 10.95 6.62
C ARG A 158 -28.88 10.32 5.86
N GLU A 159 -29.37 10.98 4.82
CA GLU A 159 -30.49 10.51 3.99
C GLU A 159 -30.16 9.19 3.28
N PHE A 160 -28.94 9.08 2.73
CA PHE A 160 -28.50 7.89 2.00
C PHE A 160 -27.94 6.78 2.91
N GLY A 161 -28.05 6.90 4.23
CA GLY A 161 -27.57 5.88 5.18
C GLY A 161 -26.05 5.64 5.13
N ILE A 162 -25.28 6.56 4.56
CA ILE A 162 -23.82 6.47 4.49
C ILE A 162 -23.28 6.83 5.87
N LYS A 163 -23.10 5.81 6.71
CA LYS A 163 -22.57 5.96 8.08
C LYS A 163 -21.12 6.47 8.01
N GLY A 164 -20.94 7.78 8.12
CA GLY A 164 -19.64 8.36 8.47
C GLY A 164 -19.21 7.83 9.85
N CYS A 165 -17.94 7.46 9.99
CA CYS A 165 -17.37 7.08 11.27
C CYS A 165 -17.51 8.27 12.24
N GLN A 166 -18.47 8.19 13.17
CA GLN A 166 -18.54 9.12 14.28
C GLN A 166 -17.32 8.88 15.16
N SER A 167 -16.61 9.96 15.46
CA SER A 167 -15.35 9.99 16.20
C SER A 167 -15.40 9.17 17.48
N PHE A 168 -14.59 8.11 17.53
CA PHE A 168 -14.28 7.32 18.74
C PHE A 168 -13.66 8.16 19.89
N GLY A 169 -13.33 9.43 19.66
CA GLY A 169 -12.68 10.31 20.65
C GLY A 169 -13.60 10.76 21.80
N LEU A 170 -14.91 10.90 21.59
CA LEU A 170 -15.81 11.37 22.65
C LEU A 170 -16.07 10.31 23.73
N ALA A 171 -16.11 9.04 23.33
CA ALA A 171 -16.30 7.91 24.25
C ALA A 171 -15.09 7.73 25.19
N ILE A 172 -13.88 7.97 24.69
CA ILE A 172 -12.64 7.88 25.49
C ILE A 172 -12.55 9.07 26.46
N ALA A 173 -12.90 10.28 26.03
CA ALA A 173 -12.90 11.46 26.91
C ALA A 173 -13.89 11.33 28.07
N ALA A 174 -15.09 10.80 27.81
CA ALA A 174 -16.09 10.56 28.86
C ALA A 174 -15.63 9.51 29.88
N ALA A 175 -14.95 8.45 29.43
CA ALA A 175 -14.43 7.40 30.31
C ALA A 175 -13.29 7.91 31.21
N VAL A 176 -12.42 8.80 30.71
CA VAL A 176 -11.33 9.39 31.49
C VAL A 176 -11.87 10.34 32.57
N VAL A 177 -12.86 11.17 32.24
CA VAL A 177 -13.49 12.08 33.22
C VAL A 177 -14.22 11.30 34.33
N ALA A 178 -14.89 10.20 33.98
CA ALA A 178 -15.54 9.33 34.96
C ALA A 178 -14.54 8.68 35.93
N LEU A 179 -13.36 8.25 35.43
CA LEU A 179 -12.32 7.64 36.26
C LEU A 179 -11.71 8.62 37.27
N PHE A 180 -11.49 9.88 36.86
CA PHE A 180 -10.96 10.92 37.76
C PHE A 180 -11.97 11.34 38.82
N ALA A 181 -13.27 11.37 38.52
CA ALA A 181 -14.30 11.68 39.50
C ALA A 181 -14.41 10.60 40.59
N VAL A 182 -14.28 9.33 40.23
CA VAL A 182 -14.33 8.20 41.18
C VAL A 182 -13.08 8.17 42.08
N CYS A 183 -11.88 8.34 41.52
CA CYS A 183 -10.65 8.38 42.31
C CYS A 183 -10.58 9.62 43.22
N GLY A 184 -11.10 10.78 42.77
CA GLY A 184 -11.15 12.00 43.57
C GLY A 184 -12.05 11.87 44.79
N LEU A 185 -13.19 11.17 44.69
CA LEU A 185 -14.07 10.92 45.83
C LEU A 185 -13.48 9.91 46.83
N SER A 186 -12.82 8.84 46.35
CA SER A 186 -12.21 7.84 47.25
C SER A 186 -11.03 8.39 48.07
N PHE A 187 -10.35 9.43 47.58
CA PHE A 187 -9.22 10.04 48.29
C PHE A 187 -9.65 10.97 49.45
N TYR A 188 -10.88 11.48 49.43
CA TYR A 188 -11.38 12.38 50.47
C TYR A 188 -11.87 11.68 51.74
N GLN A 189 -12.04 10.35 51.71
CA GLN A 189 -12.76 9.62 52.77
C GLN A 189 -11.87 8.75 53.68
N PHE A 190 -10.55 8.78 53.52
CA PHE A 190 -9.62 8.01 54.36
C PHE A 190 -8.53 8.91 54.99
N PRO A 191 -8.53 9.11 56.32
CA PRO A 191 -7.44 9.76 57.01
C PRO A 191 -6.21 8.83 57.06
N HIS A 192 -5.07 9.39 56.67
CA HIS A 192 -3.76 8.76 56.60
C HIS A 192 -3.23 8.32 57.97
N SER A 193 -3.01 7.01 58.15
CA SER A 193 -2.01 6.44 59.06
C SER A 193 -1.56 5.09 58.52
N ILE A 194 -0.42 5.04 57.79
CA ILE A 194 0.24 3.78 57.45
C ILE A 194 1.73 3.94 57.72
N GLU A 195 2.19 3.26 58.78
CA GLU A 195 3.60 3.00 59.07
C GLU A 195 4.22 2.10 57.98
N PRO A 196 5.48 2.31 57.59
CA PRO A 196 6.13 1.47 56.60
C PRO A 196 6.58 0.14 57.23
N SER A 197 5.79 -0.91 57.04
CA SER A 197 6.20 -2.28 57.33
C SER A 197 7.25 -2.76 56.32
N ARG A 198 8.41 -3.18 56.83
CA ARG A 198 9.50 -3.80 56.09
C ARG A 198 9.03 -5.12 55.47
N PHE A 199 8.86 -5.15 54.15
CA PHE A 199 8.68 -6.38 53.41
C PHE A 199 10.02 -6.96 52.97
N SER A 200 10.21 -8.22 53.37
CA SER A 200 11.27 -9.14 52.97
C SER A 200 11.40 -9.25 51.45
N THR A 201 12.62 -9.07 50.94
CA THR A 201 12.98 -9.29 49.54
C THR A 201 13.00 -10.79 49.23
N ALA A 202 11.88 -11.34 48.76
CA ALA A 202 11.90 -12.55 47.95
C ALA A 202 12.45 -12.20 46.55
N PRO A 203 13.23 -13.08 45.90
CA PRO A 203 13.84 -12.77 44.61
C PRO A 203 12.76 -12.58 43.56
N VAL A 204 12.77 -11.41 42.93
CA VAL A 204 11.97 -11.12 41.74
C VAL A 204 12.51 -12.00 40.62
N THR A 205 11.77 -13.06 40.27
CA THR A 205 11.90 -13.70 38.97
C THR A 205 11.65 -12.62 37.94
N LYS A 206 12.69 -12.21 37.21
CA LYS A 206 12.58 -11.27 36.10
C LYS A 206 11.50 -11.79 35.16
N VAL A 207 10.37 -11.09 35.11
CA VAL A 207 9.47 -11.19 33.97
C VAL A 207 10.26 -10.66 32.79
N VAL A 208 10.81 -11.58 32.01
CA VAL A 208 11.39 -11.27 30.70
C VAL A 208 10.22 -10.71 29.89
N VAL A 209 10.23 -9.40 29.69
CA VAL A 209 9.41 -8.73 28.68
C VAL A 209 9.69 -9.49 27.39
N ALA A 210 8.68 -10.21 26.89
CA ALA A 210 8.76 -10.85 25.59
C ALA A 210 9.02 -9.75 24.58
N GLU A 211 10.27 -9.70 24.11
CA GLU A 211 10.69 -8.81 23.05
C GLU A 211 9.76 -9.08 21.87
N LYS A 212 9.06 -8.03 21.44
CA LYS A 212 8.19 -8.03 20.26
C LYS A 212 8.94 -8.74 19.14
N PRO A 213 8.39 -9.79 18.50
CA PRO A 213 9.16 -10.61 17.58
C PRO A 213 9.76 -9.70 16.51
N VAL A 214 11.08 -9.57 16.55
CA VAL A 214 11.87 -8.93 15.51
C VAL A 214 11.54 -9.73 14.27
N ARG A 215 10.78 -9.11 13.34
CA ARG A 215 10.59 -9.70 12.02
C ARG A 215 11.99 -10.02 11.51
N PRO A 216 12.30 -11.27 11.12
CA PRO A 216 13.57 -11.54 10.49
C PRO A 216 13.73 -10.53 9.36
N PRO A 217 14.89 -9.86 9.23
CA PRO A 217 15.11 -8.92 8.15
C PRO A 217 14.78 -9.66 6.85
N VAL A 218 13.86 -9.08 6.06
CA VAL A 218 13.56 -9.58 4.71
C VAL A 218 14.91 -9.86 4.06
N PRO A 219 15.18 -11.08 3.54
CA PRO A 219 16.42 -11.33 2.83
C PRO A 219 16.52 -10.34 1.68
N GLN A 220 17.29 -9.27 1.88
CA GLN A 220 17.57 -8.33 0.80
C GLN A 220 18.35 -9.14 -0.23
N ALA A 221 17.80 -9.31 -1.43
CA ALA A 221 18.50 -10.00 -2.49
C ALA A 221 19.74 -9.17 -2.85
N TYR A 222 20.93 -9.66 -2.52
CA TYR A 222 22.20 -9.04 -2.89
C TYR A 222 22.75 -9.71 -4.15
N ILE A 223 23.46 -8.93 -4.97
CA ILE A 223 24.37 -9.46 -5.97
C ILE A 223 25.76 -9.41 -5.34
N GLU A 224 26.45 -10.55 -5.22
CA GLU A 224 27.84 -10.60 -4.75
C GLU A 224 28.81 -10.42 -5.93
N ARG A 225 29.85 -9.62 -5.74
CA ARG A 225 30.98 -9.49 -6.68
C ARG A 225 32.29 -9.65 -5.93
N VAL A 226 33.22 -10.38 -6.54
CA VAL A 226 34.60 -10.49 -6.06
C VAL A 226 35.41 -9.37 -6.69
N VAL A 227 36.12 -8.60 -5.86
CA VAL A 227 36.99 -7.49 -6.32
C VAL A 227 38.19 -8.06 -7.06
N GLN A 228 38.41 -7.61 -8.30
CA GLN A 228 39.61 -7.95 -9.09
C GLN A 228 40.64 -6.82 -9.02
N ARG A 229 41.89 -7.16 -9.30
CA ARG A 229 42.99 -6.18 -9.36
C ARG A 229 42.68 -5.10 -10.40
N GLY A 230 42.66 -3.84 -9.97
CA GLY A 230 42.35 -2.68 -10.82
C GLY A 230 40.87 -2.28 -10.86
N ASP A 231 40.01 -2.92 -10.05
CA ASP A 231 38.66 -2.44 -9.82
C ASP A 231 38.63 -1.25 -8.85
N THR A 232 37.67 -0.36 -9.07
CA THR A 232 37.30 0.70 -8.13
C THR A 232 35.84 0.54 -7.75
N LEU A 233 35.49 1.00 -6.55
CA LEU A 233 34.11 0.89 -6.06
C LEU A 233 33.14 1.60 -7.01
N ALA A 234 33.51 2.78 -7.53
CA ALA A 234 32.72 3.52 -8.51
C ALA A 234 32.50 2.75 -9.83
N LYS A 235 33.50 2.03 -10.33
CA LYS A 235 33.40 1.20 -11.54
C LYS A 235 32.43 0.03 -11.32
N LEU A 236 32.53 -0.66 -10.19
CA LEU A 236 31.65 -1.77 -9.84
C LEU A 236 30.20 -1.30 -9.61
N VAL A 237 30.00 -0.16 -8.94
CA VAL A 237 28.68 0.47 -8.75
C VAL A 237 28.05 0.83 -10.10
N THR A 238 28.81 1.42 -11.02
CA THR A 238 28.35 1.76 -12.37
C THR A 238 27.96 0.51 -13.16
N GLN A 239 28.71 -0.58 -13.02
CA GLN A 239 28.41 -1.84 -13.71
C GLN A 239 27.15 -2.53 -13.18
N VAL A 240 26.82 -2.38 -11.89
CA VAL A 240 25.65 -3.01 -11.26
C VAL A 240 24.38 -2.15 -11.37
N TYR A 241 24.49 -0.83 -11.21
CA TYR A 241 23.34 0.09 -11.17
C TYR A 241 23.26 1.04 -12.37
N GLY A 242 24.19 0.97 -13.32
CA GLY A 242 24.25 1.83 -14.51
C GLY A 242 24.82 3.23 -14.25
N ARG A 243 24.93 3.67 -12.99
CA ARG A 243 25.48 4.97 -12.59
C ARG A 243 26.10 4.92 -11.19
N ALA A 244 27.16 5.70 -10.97
CA ALA A 244 27.74 5.94 -9.66
C ALA A 244 27.37 7.35 -9.18
N ASP A 245 26.32 7.43 -8.36
CA ASP A 245 25.90 8.65 -7.67
C ASP A 245 26.08 8.50 -6.14
N LYS A 246 25.97 9.62 -5.40
CA LYS A 246 26.12 9.63 -3.94
C LYS A 246 25.14 8.68 -3.22
N GLY A 247 23.95 8.45 -3.79
CA GLY A 247 22.94 7.56 -3.23
C GLY A 247 23.28 6.08 -3.38
N THR A 248 23.68 5.67 -4.58
CA THR A 248 24.14 4.31 -4.90
C THR A 248 25.41 3.95 -4.13
N MET A 249 26.35 4.90 -3.97
CA MET A 249 27.55 4.71 -3.16
C MET A 249 27.22 4.48 -1.68
N LEU A 250 26.33 5.31 -1.12
CA LEU A 250 25.89 5.19 0.27
C LEU A 250 25.13 3.87 0.52
N LEU A 251 24.37 3.40 -0.47
CA LEU A 251 23.64 2.14 -0.42
C LEU A 251 24.58 0.93 -0.39
N VAL A 252 25.65 0.94 -1.21
CA VAL A 252 26.67 -0.12 -1.19
C VAL A 252 27.50 -0.07 0.10
N LYS A 253 27.85 1.12 0.59
CA LYS A 253 28.57 1.28 1.86
C LYS A 253 27.79 0.73 3.05
N LYS A 254 26.48 1.00 3.11
CA LYS A 254 25.58 0.48 4.14
C LYS A 254 25.49 -1.06 4.13
N ALA A 255 25.63 -1.67 2.96
CA ALA A 255 25.60 -3.12 2.78
C ALA A 255 26.95 -3.82 3.01
N ASN A 256 28.05 -3.05 3.04
CA ASN A 256 29.42 -3.56 3.21
C ASN A 256 30.15 -2.78 4.32
N PRO A 257 29.86 -3.07 5.59
CA PRO A 257 30.50 -2.38 6.73
C PRO A 257 32.03 -2.54 6.79
N SER A 258 32.58 -3.50 6.04
CA SER A 258 34.02 -3.73 5.90
C SER A 258 34.74 -2.67 5.04
N ILE A 259 34.02 -1.81 4.33
CA ILE A 259 34.61 -0.70 3.56
C ILE A 259 34.75 0.49 4.50
N THR A 260 35.94 0.66 5.07
CA THR A 260 36.27 1.81 5.95
C THR A 260 36.57 3.08 5.14
N ASP A 261 37.13 2.95 3.93
CA ASP A 261 37.45 4.05 3.02
C ASP A 261 36.86 3.75 1.62
N GLU A 262 36.19 4.73 1.01
CA GLU A 262 35.53 4.61 -0.30
C GLU A 262 36.54 4.43 -1.46
N ASN A 263 37.80 4.82 -1.23
CA ASN A 263 38.87 4.71 -2.20
C ASN A 263 39.69 3.42 -2.08
N VAL A 264 39.43 2.59 -1.06
CA VAL A 264 40.23 1.39 -0.78
C VAL A 264 39.32 0.16 -0.74
N ILE A 265 39.40 -0.67 -1.78
CA ILE A 265 38.77 -1.99 -1.82
C ILE A 265 39.84 -3.07 -1.94
N VAL A 266 39.69 -4.15 -1.18
CA VAL A 266 40.69 -5.23 -1.10
C VAL A 266 40.43 -6.26 -2.19
N GLU A 267 41.47 -6.60 -2.95
CA GLU A 267 41.43 -7.67 -3.95
C GLU A 267 41.00 -9.01 -3.32
N GLY A 268 40.09 -9.73 -3.98
CA GLY A 268 39.51 -10.96 -3.46
C GLY A 268 38.40 -10.76 -2.42
N GLY A 269 38.15 -9.52 -1.97
CA GLY A 269 37.03 -9.16 -1.12
C GLY A 269 35.69 -9.38 -1.83
N ARG A 270 34.69 -9.90 -1.11
CA ARG A 270 33.32 -10.02 -1.62
C ARG A 270 32.52 -8.79 -1.24
N LEU A 271 32.02 -8.08 -2.25
CA LEU A 271 31.17 -6.92 -2.09
C LEU A 271 29.72 -7.30 -2.40
N ARG A 272 28.81 -6.86 -1.52
CA ARG A 272 27.37 -7.06 -1.61
C ARG A 272 26.70 -5.84 -2.21
N PHE A 273 25.97 -6.02 -3.30
CA PHE A 273 25.22 -4.97 -3.96
C PHE A 273 23.72 -5.24 -3.76
N PRO A 274 23.02 -4.49 -2.88
CA PRO A 274 21.59 -4.68 -2.68
C PRO A 274 20.81 -4.42 -3.97
N LYS A 275 19.88 -5.29 -4.34
CA LYS A 275 18.97 -4.99 -5.45
C LYS A 275 18.09 -3.80 -5.06
N VAL A 276 18.22 -2.70 -5.79
CA VAL A 276 17.32 -1.56 -5.68
C VAL A 276 16.01 -1.98 -6.33
N VAL A 277 14.99 -2.27 -5.52
CA VAL A 277 13.61 -2.35 -6.02
C VAL A 277 13.26 -0.91 -6.40
N GLY A 278 13.02 -0.66 -7.69
CA GLY A 278 12.59 0.66 -8.15
C GLY A 278 11.33 1.11 -7.41
N PRO A 279 11.07 2.43 -7.33
CA PRO A 279 9.79 2.94 -6.85
C PRO A 279 8.61 2.39 -7.65
#